data_AF-F8GGC8-F1
#
_entry.id   AF-F8GGC8-F1
#
_cell.length_a   1.000
_cell.length_b   1.000
_cell.length_c   1.000
_cell.angle_alpha   90.00
_cell.angle_beta   90.00
_cell.angle_gamma   90.00
#
_symmetry.space_group_name_H-M   'P 1'
#
loop_
_entity.id
_entity.type
_entity.pdbx_description
1 polymer ?
#
loop_
_entity_poly.entity_id
_entity_poly.type
_entity_poly.pdbx_seq_one_letter_code
_entity_poly.pdbx_strand_id
1 'polypeptide(L)'
;MTDNPKRLLVLSEEDEQTILQHMKEFRGVGTTLESALGALILGQYFGWRVLKLLHNPATYRIYEKVLGIEFKNVCPEITELGRKKSIGYAITEKLGSFWAVVMGKRKVADKGKIDNQSEVERHVADHVAGMDKEEKK
;
A
#
# COMPACT_ATOMS: atom_id res chain seq x y z
N MET A 1 13.64 17.88 -0.52
CA MET A 1 14.57 16.92 -1.15
C MET A 1 13.83 16.35 -2.34
N THR A 2 14.34 16.57 -3.55
CA THR A 2 13.66 16.23 -4.81
C THR A 2 13.70 14.73 -5.04
N ASP A 3 12.74 14.00 -4.50
CA ASP A 3 12.58 12.56 -4.71
C ASP A 3 11.79 12.30 -6.00
N ASN A 4 12.35 12.73 -7.14
CA ASN A 4 11.79 12.39 -8.44
C ASN A 4 12.60 11.20 -8.97
N PRO A 5 12.03 9.99 -9.01
CA PRO A 5 12.79 8.81 -9.41
C PRO A 5 13.19 8.94 -10.88
N LYS A 6 14.49 8.92 -11.16
CA LYS A 6 15.04 8.96 -12.53
C LYS A 6 14.72 7.69 -13.32
N ARG A 7 14.27 6.63 -12.64
CA ARG A 7 13.96 5.32 -13.19
C ARG A 7 12.63 4.83 -12.61
N LEU A 8 11.84 4.13 -13.42
CA LEU A 8 10.56 3.58 -12.99
C LEU A 8 10.72 2.49 -11.91
N LEU A 9 11.76 1.67 -12.04
CA LEU A 9 12.13 0.63 -11.09
C LEU A 9 13.58 0.85 -10.65
N VAL A 10 13.83 0.74 -9.35
CA VAL A 10 15.17 0.71 -8.76
C VAL A 10 15.30 -0.61 -8.04
N LEU A 11 15.89 -1.59 -8.72
CA LEU A 11 16.07 -2.95 -8.23
C LEU A 11 17.56 -3.30 -8.21
N SER A 12 17.95 -4.24 -7.35
CA SER A 12 19.25 -4.89 -7.49
C SER A 12 19.24 -5.79 -8.74
N GLU A 13 20.41 -6.08 -9.29
CA GLU A 13 20.52 -7.01 -10.42
C GLU A 13 19.97 -8.40 -10.04
N GLU A 14 20.16 -8.84 -8.80
CA GLU A 14 19.64 -10.12 -8.29
C GLU A 14 18.11 -10.15 -8.26
N ASP A 15 17.47 -9.10 -7.74
CA ASP A 15 16.00 -8.99 -7.71
C ASP A 15 15.43 -8.95 -9.13
N GLU A 16 16.06 -8.18 -10.02
CA GLU A 16 15.64 -8.09 -11.43
C GLU A 16 15.74 -9.44 -12.13
N GLN A 17 16.84 -10.19 -11.96
CA GLN A 17 16.97 -11.53 -12.52
C GLN A 17 15.95 -12.52 -11.92
N THR A 18 15.69 -12.42 -10.62
CA THR A 18 14.66 -13.24 -9.96
C THR A 18 13.29 -12.98 -10.56
N ILE A 19 12.90 -11.72 -10.70
CA ILE A 19 11.63 -11.32 -11.33
C ILE A 19 11.55 -11.84 -12.77
N LEU A 20 12.60 -11.64 -13.58
CA LEU A 20 12.65 -12.11 -14.96
C LEU A 20 12.52 -13.63 -15.07
N GLN A 21 13.14 -14.38 -14.16
CA GLN A 21 13.03 -15.84 -14.14
C GLN A 21 11.61 -16.29 -13.80
N HIS A 22 11.02 -15.72 -12.75
CA HIS A 22 9.65 -16.01 -12.34
C HIS A 22 8.63 -15.64 -13.43
N MET A 23 8.83 -14.53 -14.14
CA MET A 23 8.00 -14.14 -15.28
C MET A 23 8.04 -15.17 -16.42
N LYS A 24 9.23 -15.68 -16.76
CA LYS A 24 9.40 -16.69 -17.83
C LYS A 24 8.73 -18.02 -17.48
N GLU A 25 8.77 -18.40 -16.20
CA GLU A 25 8.23 -19.67 -15.72
C GLU A 25 6.76 -19.60 -15.30
N PHE A 26 6.20 -18.40 -15.19
CA PHE A 26 4.84 -18.20 -14.68
C PHE A 26 3.80 -18.96 -15.52
N ARG A 27 3.05 -19.83 -14.85
CA ARG A 27 1.89 -20.53 -15.42
C ARG A 27 0.65 -20.19 -14.59
N GLY A 28 -0.22 -19.37 -15.16
CA GLY A 28 -1.44 -18.90 -14.50
C GLY A 28 -2.20 -17.90 -15.35
N VAL A 29 -3.13 -17.17 -14.72
CA VAL A 29 -3.91 -16.13 -15.40
C VAL A 29 -3.02 -14.92 -15.67
N GLY A 30 -2.90 -14.49 -16.93
CA GLY A 30 -2.02 -13.39 -17.33
C GLY A 30 -2.31 -12.06 -16.63
N THR A 31 -3.58 -11.78 -16.32
CA THR A 31 -3.98 -10.57 -15.56
C THR A 31 -3.44 -10.55 -14.13
N THR A 32 -3.16 -11.71 -13.54
CA THR A 32 -2.48 -11.80 -12.24
C THR A 32 -1.03 -11.35 -12.33
N LEU A 33 -0.32 -11.74 -13.40
CA LEU A 33 1.06 -11.30 -13.64
C LEU A 33 1.12 -9.79 -13.93
N GLU A 34 0.24 -9.30 -14.79
CA GLU A 34 0.07 -7.87 -15.06
C GLU A 34 -0.15 -7.08 -13.76
N SER A 35 -1.07 -7.54 -12.91
CA SER A 35 -1.38 -6.89 -11.64
C SER A 35 -0.18 -6.92 -10.67
N ALA A 36 0.58 -8.02 -10.64
CA ALA A 36 1.76 -8.14 -9.78
C ALA A 36 2.86 -7.16 -10.21
N LEU A 37 3.13 -7.06 -11.52
CA LEU A 37 4.09 -6.10 -12.08
C LEU A 37 3.63 -4.65 -11.82
N GLY A 38 2.34 -4.37 -11.99
CA GLY A 38 1.75 -3.07 -11.66
C GLY A 38 1.91 -2.74 -10.16
N ALA A 39 1.72 -3.72 -9.28
CA ALA A 39 1.93 -3.55 -7.85
C ALA A 39 3.40 -3.25 -7.51
N LEU A 40 4.37 -3.87 -8.19
CA LEU A 40 5.79 -3.54 -8.02
C LEU A 40 6.07 -2.07 -8.37
N ILE A 41 5.58 -1.61 -9.52
CA ILE A 41 5.75 -0.22 -9.98
C ILE A 41 5.13 0.76 -8.97
N LEU A 42 3.89 0.50 -8.54
CA LEU A 42 3.24 1.34 -7.54
C LEU A 42 3.95 1.29 -6.18
N GLY A 43 4.54 0.15 -5.83
CA GLY A 43 5.36 -0.01 -4.64
C GLY A 43 6.61 0.85 -4.66
N GLN A 44 7.32 0.91 -5.79
CA GLN A 44 8.47 1.81 -5.97
C GLN A 44 8.04 3.28 -5.86
N TYR A 45 6.89 3.62 -6.42
CA TYR A 45 6.43 5.00 -6.52
C TYR A 45 5.81 5.54 -5.22
N PHE A 46 5.07 4.70 -4.48
CA PHE A 46 4.34 5.10 -3.27
C PHE A 46 4.86 4.45 -1.98
N GLY A 47 5.52 3.30 -2.07
CA GLY A 47 6.00 2.51 -0.95
C GLY A 47 5.11 1.29 -0.63
N TRP A 48 5.72 0.24 -0.06
CA TRP A 48 5.04 -1.03 0.18
C TRP A 48 3.89 -0.93 1.20
N ARG A 49 3.93 0.06 2.11
CA ARG A 49 2.81 0.28 3.04
C ARG A 49 1.53 0.69 2.30
N VAL A 50 1.65 1.45 1.23
CA VAL A 50 0.49 1.82 0.40
C VAL A 50 -0.07 0.59 -0.31
N LEU A 51 0.78 -0.32 -0.79
CA LEU A 51 0.33 -1.58 -1.39
C LEU A 51 -0.50 -2.43 -0.41
N LYS A 52 -0.12 -2.49 0.88
CA LYS A 52 -0.91 -3.19 1.92
C LYS A 52 -2.26 -2.54 2.23
N LEU A 53 -2.45 -1.28 1.85
CA LEU A 53 -3.74 -0.59 1.95
C LEU A 53 -4.60 -0.82 0.70
N LEU A 54 -3.97 -0.96 -0.47
CA LEU A 54 -4.64 -1.20 -1.76
C LEU A 54 -5.12 -2.65 -1.91
N HIS A 55 -4.31 -3.60 -1.45
CA HIS A 55 -4.56 -5.03 -1.65
C HIS A 55 -4.84 -5.71 -0.31
N ASN A 56 -5.79 -6.65 -0.32
CA ASN A 56 -5.98 -7.53 0.81
C ASN A 56 -4.72 -8.43 1.01
N PRO A 57 -4.52 -9.00 2.22
CA PRO A 57 -3.32 -9.77 2.52
C PRO A 57 -3.11 -11.05 1.68
N ALA A 58 -4.17 -11.60 1.07
CA ALA A 58 -4.05 -12.78 0.21
C ALA A 58 -3.53 -12.37 -1.18
N THR A 59 -4.15 -11.35 -1.78
CA THR A 59 -3.73 -10.80 -3.08
C THR A 59 -2.29 -10.25 -3.03
N TYR A 60 -1.92 -9.53 -1.97
CA TYR A 60 -0.56 -9.03 -1.78
C TYR A 60 0.48 -10.16 -1.82
N ARG A 61 0.22 -11.27 -1.10
CA ARG A 61 1.11 -12.46 -1.08
C ARG A 61 1.13 -13.20 -2.41
N ILE A 62 0.01 -13.23 -3.14
CA ILE A 62 -0.03 -13.82 -4.49
C ILE A 62 0.93 -13.04 -5.39
N TYR A 63 0.91 -11.71 -5.38
CA TYR A 63 1.79 -10.91 -6.22
C TYR A 63 3.27 -11.10 -5.87
N GLU A 64 3.62 -11.13 -4.58
CA GLU A 64 4.99 -11.45 -4.13
C GLU A 64 5.44 -12.84 -4.64
N LYS A 65 4.57 -13.86 -4.53
CA LYS A 65 4.85 -15.21 -5.05
C LYS A 65 5.01 -15.25 -6.57
N VAL A 66 4.19 -14.48 -7.29
CA VAL A 66 4.26 -14.40 -8.76
C VAL A 66 5.59 -13.82 -9.22
N LEU A 67 6.12 -12.84 -8.50
CA LEU A 67 7.37 -12.17 -8.85
C LEU A 67 8.62 -12.76 -8.20
N GLY A 68 8.48 -13.63 -7.20
CA GLY A 68 9.61 -14.23 -6.48
C GLY A 68 10.31 -13.31 -5.50
N ILE A 69 9.66 -12.20 -5.11
CA ILE A 69 10.25 -11.16 -4.27
C ILE A 69 9.29 -10.77 -3.13
N GLU A 70 9.85 -10.18 -2.08
CA GLU A 70 9.04 -9.48 -1.07
C GLU A 70 9.08 -7.98 -1.33
N PHE A 71 7.91 -7.34 -1.51
CA PHE A 71 7.85 -5.90 -1.81
C PHE A 71 8.49 -5.06 -0.70
N LYS A 72 8.47 -5.54 0.54
CA LYS A 72 9.09 -4.83 1.68
C LYS A 72 10.62 -4.72 1.56
N ASN A 73 11.25 -5.61 0.80
CA ASN A 73 12.70 -5.66 0.60
C ASN A 73 13.13 -4.82 -0.60
N VAL A 74 12.29 -4.76 -1.63
CA VAL A 74 12.63 -4.08 -2.89
C VAL A 74 12.05 -2.67 -3.00
N CYS A 75 10.97 -2.37 -2.28
CA CYS A 75 10.32 -1.06 -2.31
C CYS A 75 10.58 -0.27 -1.01
N PRO A 76 10.60 1.07 -1.06
CA PRO A 76 10.61 1.90 0.15
C PRO A 76 9.41 1.61 1.06
N GLU A 77 9.54 1.86 2.37
CA GLU A 77 8.41 1.72 3.30
C GLU A 77 7.26 2.65 2.95
N ILE A 78 7.58 3.92 2.70
CA ILE A 78 6.70 4.97 2.23
C ILE A 78 7.55 6.01 1.49
N THR A 79 7.09 6.52 0.36
CA THR A 79 7.77 7.62 -0.35
C THR A 79 7.18 8.97 0.06
N GLU A 80 7.87 10.07 -0.27
CA GLU A 80 7.30 11.42 -0.06
C GLU A 80 5.96 11.57 -0.81
N LEU A 81 5.87 11.00 -2.02
CA LEU A 81 4.66 11.02 -2.81
C LEU A 81 3.56 10.14 -2.20
N GLY A 82 3.90 8.95 -1.70
CA GLY A 82 2.98 8.09 -0.95
C GLY A 82 2.36 8.81 0.23
N ARG A 83 3.18 9.49 1.03
CA ARG A 83 2.71 10.28 2.18
C ARG A 83 1.77 11.42 1.76
N LYS A 84 2.07 12.10 0.65
CA LYS A 84 1.26 13.24 0.17
C LYS A 84 -0.04 12.84 -0.54
N LYS A 85 -0.02 11.75 -1.32
CA LYS A 85 -1.14 11.38 -2.21
C LYS A 85 -2.01 10.23 -1.70
N SER A 86 -1.52 9.40 -0.79
CA SER A 86 -2.31 8.28 -0.28
C SER A 86 -3.19 8.72 0.90
N ILE A 87 -4.47 8.94 0.62
CA ILE A 87 -5.48 9.23 1.66
C ILE A 87 -5.57 8.09 2.69
N GLY A 88 -5.52 6.84 2.22
CA GLY A 88 -5.51 5.67 3.09
C GLY A 88 -4.31 5.70 4.06
N TYR A 89 -3.13 6.11 3.59
CA TYR A 89 -1.96 6.23 4.45
C TYR A 89 -2.10 7.38 5.46
N ALA A 90 -2.58 8.55 5.02
CA ALA A 90 -2.84 9.69 5.90
C ALA A 90 -3.79 9.34 7.05
N ILE A 91 -4.84 8.55 6.77
CA ILE A 91 -5.74 8.01 7.79
C ILE A 91 -4.96 7.16 8.81
N THR A 92 -4.03 6.31 8.36
CA THR A 92 -3.24 5.47 9.27
C THR A 92 -2.32 6.27 10.19
N GLU A 93 -1.73 7.36 9.67
CA GLU A 93 -0.89 8.26 10.45
C GLU A 93 -1.72 8.98 11.53
N LYS A 94 -2.91 9.47 11.18
CA LYS A 94 -3.81 10.14 12.14
C LYS A 94 -4.36 9.20 13.20
N LEU A 95 -4.67 7.96 12.85
CA LEU A 95 -5.13 6.95 13.82
C LEU A 95 -4.00 6.39 14.69
N GLY A 96 -2.73 6.70 14.38
CA GLY A 96 -1.56 6.22 15.12
C GLY A 96 -1.35 4.70 15.07
N SER A 97 -2.02 3.98 14.16
CA SER A 97 -1.97 2.50 14.12
C SER A 97 -2.20 1.93 12.72
N PHE A 98 -1.11 1.80 11.96
CA PHE A 98 -1.10 1.25 10.60
C PHE A 98 -1.69 -0.17 10.52
N TRP A 99 -1.21 -1.11 11.34
CA TRP A 99 -1.65 -2.50 11.28
C TRP A 99 -3.12 -2.69 11.62
N ALA A 100 -3.67 -1.89 12.53
CA ALA A 100 -5.10 -1.96 12.83
C ALA A 100 -5.96 -1.55 11.63
N VAL A 101 -5.52 -0.59 10.81
CA VAL A 101 -6.22 -0.17 9.59
C VAL A 101 -6.08 -1.23 8.49
N VAL A 102 -4.86 -1.73 8.27
CA VAL A 102 -4.60 -2.79 7.27
C VAL A 102 -5.39 -4.07 7.57
N MET A 103 -5.48 -4.45 8.85
CA MET A 103 -6.25 -5.62 9.28
C MET A 103 -7.76 -5.35 9.36
N GLY A 104 -8.22 -4.14 9.02
CA GLY A 104 -9.63 -3.76 9.09
C GLY A 104 -10.22 -3.71 10.51
N LYS A 105 -9.37 -3.70 11.55
CA LYS A 105 -9.77 -3.53 12.96
C LYS A 105 -10.22 -2.10 13.27
N ARG A 106 -9.72 -1.12 12.53
CA ARG A 106 -10.20 0.27 12.53
C ARG A 106 -10.71 0.62 11.14
N LYS A 107 -12.00 0.96 11.04
CA LYS A 107 -12.68 1.25 9.77
C LYS A 107 -13.12 2.69 9.73
N VAL A 108 -12.53 3.49 8.84
CA VAL A 108 -13.08 4.82 8.52
C VAL A 108 -14.22 4.64 7.52
N ALA A 109 -15.43 5.03 7.92
CA ALA A 109 -16.61 5.03 7.05
C ALA A 109 -16.39 5.96 5.86
N ASP A 110 -16.96 5.62 4.70
CA ASP A 110 -16.90 6.44 3.48
C ASP A 110 -15.50 6.88 3.03
N LYS A 111 -14.44 6.13 3.42
CA LYS A 111 -13.04 6.47 3.08
C LYS A 111 -12.75 6.65 1.59
N GLY A 112 -13.59 6.12 0.71
CA GLY A 112 -13.49 6.29 -0.75
C GLY A 112 -14.05 7.63 -1.26
N LYS A 113 -14.69 8.43 -0.41
CA LYS A 113 -15.23 9.77 -0.69
C LYS A 113 -14.39 10.88 -0.07
N ILE A 114 -13.24 10.55 0.51
CA ILE A 114 -12.32 11.53 1.10
C ILE A 114 -11.37 11.96 -0.01
N ASP A 115 -11.54 13.19 -0.46
CA ASP A 115 -10.86 13.67 -1.67
C ASP A 115 -9.51 14.34 -1.35
N ASN A 116 -9.29 14.74 -0.10
CA ASN A 116 -8.09 15.47 0.31
C ASN A 116 -7.69 15.21 1.78
N GLN A 117 -6.47 15.63 2.11
CA GLN A 117 -5.89 15.40 3.44
C GLN A 117 -6.57 16.21 4.55
N SER A 118 -7.11 17.40 4.26
CA SER A 118 -7.86 18.21 5.25
C SER A 118 -9.15 17.53 5.70
N GLU A 119 -9.81 16.78 4.82
CA GLU A 119 -11.01 16.02 5.17
C GLU A 119 -10.70 14.81 6.06
N VAL A 120 -9.51 14.21 5.93
CA VAL A 120 -9.08 13.08 6.78
C VAL A 120 -9.19 13.45 8.25
N GLU A 121 -8.79 14.66 8.65
CA GLU A 121 -8.81 15.08 10.05
C GLU A 121 -10.23 15.11 10.62
N ARG A 122 -11.18 15.69 9.89
CA ARG A 122 -12.59 15.75 10.28
C ARG A 122 -13.17 14.34 10.41
N HIS A 123 -13.01 13.51 9.38
CA HIS A 123 -13.59 12.17 9.34
C HIS A 123 -12.98 11.22 10.39
N VAL A 124 -11.69 11.34 10.66
CA VAL A 124 -11.03 10.57 11.73
C VAL A 124 -11.46 11.06 13.11
N ALA A 125 -11.57 12.37 13.33
CA ALA A 125 -12.04 12.92 14.61
C ALA A 125 -13.48 12.49 14.92
N ASP A 126 -14.38 12.56 13.94
CA ASP A 126 -15.78 12.11 14.09
C ASP A 126 -15.86 10.61 14.42
N HIS A 127 -15.00 9.80 13.79
CA HIS A 127 -14.95 8.36 14.04
C HIS A 127 -14.42 8.02 15.44
N VAL A 128 -13.32 8.66 15.87
CA VAL A 128 -12.76 8.47 17.22
C VAL A 128 -13.75 8.91 18.29
N ALA A 129 -14.41 10.06 18.10
CA ALA A 129 -15.44 10.56 19.02
C ALA A 129 -16.68 9.65 19.09
N GLY A 130 -16.98 8.89 18.02
CA GLY A 130 -18.03 7.87 18.01
C GLY A 130 -17.66 6.63 18.84
N MET A 131 -16.43 6.15 18.72
CA MET A 131 -15.93 4.99 19.49
C MET A 131 -15.92 5.26 21.00
N ASP A 132 -15.47 6.44 21.43
CA ASP A 132 -15.42 6.82 22.85
C ASP A 132 -16.81 6.93 23.50
N LYS A 133 -17.88 7.10 22.70
CA LYS A 133 -19.26 7.12 23.17
C LYS A 133 -19.89 5.74 23.27
N GLU A 134 -19.46 4.79 22.43
CA GLU A 134 -19.92 3.39 22.50
C GLU A 134 -19.23 2.61 23.62
N GLU A 135 -17.97 2.89 23.95
CA GLU A 135 -17.26 2.23 25.07
C GLU A 135 -17.74 2.69 26.47
N LYS A 136 -18.49 3.79 26.56
CA LYS A 136 -19.03 4.34 27.81
C LYS A 136 -20.49 3.95 28.10
N LYS A 137 -21.07 3.03 27.32
CA LYS A 137 -22.45 2.57 27.45
C LYS A 137 -22.51 1.08 27.74
#